data_AF-A0A1L3SVT8-F1
#
_entry.id   AF-A0A1L3SVT8-F1
#
_cell.length_a   1.000
_cell.length_b   1.000
_cell.length_c   1.000
_cell.angle_alpha   90.00
_cell.angle_beta   90.00
_cell.angle_gamma   90.00
#
_symmetry.space_group_name_H-M   'P 1'
#
loop_
_entity.id
_entity.type
_entity.pdbx_description
1 polymer ?
#
loop_
_entity_poly.entity_id
_entity_poly.type
_entity_poly.pdbx_seq_one_letter_code
_entity_poly.pdbx_strand_id
1 'polypeptide(L)' 'MATRKDNPVNVEYETRAKNLLKGELKRKGVTYAQLAEKLAAMDIHETERNLNNKISRGGFSAAFLLQCLNAIGSENLHLR' A
#
# COMPACT_ATOMS: atom_id res chain seq x y z
N MET A 1 19.57 17.85 11.89
CA MET A 1 18.22 17.92 11.30
C MET A 1 17.72 16.49 11.12
N ALA A 2 16.64 16.11 11.80
CA ALA A 2 16.04 14.79 11.59
C ALA A 2 15.57 14.70 10.13
N THR A 3 15.97 13.64 9.43
CA THR A 3 15.49 13.33 8.08
C THR A 3 13.96 13.35 8.08
N ARG A 4 13.31 13.81 7.00
CA ARG A 4 11.83 13.86 6.87
C ARG A 4 11.13 12.55 7.29
N LYS A 5 11.86 11.43 7.26
CA LYS A 5 11.43 10.08 7.60
C LYS A 5 11.27 9.81 9.11
N ASP A 6 11.94 10.58 9.97
CA ASP A 6 11.94 10.36 11.43
C ASP A 6 11.02 11.34 12.18
N ASN A 7 10.26 12.17 11.45
CA ASN A 7 9.24 13.03 12.05
C ASN A 7 8.11 12.13 12.61
N PRO A 8 7.81 12.21 13.93
CA PRO A 8 6.75 11.40 14.56
C PRO A 8 5.40 11.48 13.83
N VAL A 9 5.06 12.66 13.29
CA VAL A 9 3.82 12.85 12.51
C VAL A 9 3.83 11.98 11.25
N ASN A 10 4.93 11.96 10.51
CA ASN A 10 5.02 11.18 9.28
C ASN A 10 4.95 9.68 9.60
N VAL A 11 5.59 9.21 10.68
CA VAL A 11 5.54 7.81 11.11
C VAL A 11 4.10 7.38 11.46
N GLU A 12 3.32 8.25 12.10
CA GLU A 12 1.90 7.99 12.37
C GLU A 12 1.10 7.81 11.07
N TYR A 13 1.24 8.74 10.13
CA TYR A 13 0.51 8.69 8.85
C TYR A 13 0.97 7.54 7.94
N GLU A 14 2.26 7.20 7.91
CA GLU A 14 2.78 6.02 7.22
C GLU A 14 2.20 4.73 7.81
N THR A 15 2.09 4.68 9.15
CA THR A 15 1.47 3.55 9.86
C THR A 15 -0.02 3.45 9.54
N ARG A 16 -0.72 4.58 9.47
CA ARG A 16 -2.12 4.62 9.08
C ARG A 16 -2.30 4.17 7.62
N ALA A 17 -1.49 4.68 6.70
CA ALA A 17 -1.55 4.35 5.27
C ALA A 17 -1.35 2.84 5.03
N LYS A 18 -0.34 2.21 5.64
CA LYS A 18 -0.16 0.76 5.51
C LYS A 18 -1.30 -0.05 6.09
N ASN A 19 -1.88 0.39 7.22
CA ASN A 19 -3.00 -0.32 7.85
C ASN A 19 -4.27 -0.22 7.00
N LEU A 20 -4.52 0.95 6.40
CA LEU A 20 -5.62 1.15 5.46
C LEU A 20 -5.49 0.24 4.25
N LEU A 21 -4.32 0.22 3.60
CA LEU A 21 -4.07 -0.66 2.45
C LEU A 21 -4.22 -2.14 2.81
N LYS A 22 -3.64 -2.59 3.93
CA LYS A 22 -3.82 -3.97 4.43
C LYS A 22 -5.28 -4.30 4.69
N GLY A 23 -6.04 -3.35 5.25
CA GLY A 23 -7.47 -3.49 5.48
C GLY A 23 -8.26 -3.69 4.19
N GLU A 24 -7.96 -2.90 3.15
CA GLU A 24 -8.57 -3.03 1.82
C GLU A 24 -8.24 -4.38 1.17
N LEU A 25 -6.98 -4.82 1.22
CA LEU A 25 -6.58 -6.13 0.72
C LEU A 25 -7.35 -7.26 1.42
N LYS A 26 -7.48 -7.18 2.75
CA LYS A 26 -8.26 -8.15 3.54
C LYS A 26 -9.74 -8.11 3.19
N ARG A 27 -10.34 -6.92 3.02
CA ARG A 27 -11.76 -6.76 2.61
C ARG A 27 -12.05 -7.36 1.24
N LYS A 28 -11.10 -7.22 0.30
CA LYS A 28 -11.20 -7.78 -1.05
C LYS A 28 -10.76 -9.23 -1.16
N GLY A 29 -10.22 -9.82 -0.08
CA GLY A 29 -9.71 -11.20 -0.08
C GLY A 29 -8.47 -11.38 -0.97
N VAL A 30 -7.67 -10.33 -1.16
CA VAL A 30 -6.51 -10.32 -2.07
C VAL A 30 -5.23 -10.54 -1.27
N THR A 31 -4.44 -11.54 -1.66
CA THR A 31 -3.10 -11.78 -1.11
C THR A 31 -2.05 -10.86 -1.76
N TYR A 32 -0.85 -10.76 -1.18
CA TYR A 32 0.23 -9.98 -1.80
C TYR A 32 0.70 -10.58 -3.14
N ALA A 33 0.67 -11.91 -3.28
CA ALA A 33 0.94 -12.58 -4.56
C ALA A 33 -0.09 -12.17 -5.63
N GLN A 34 -1.37 -12.21 -5.29
CA GLN A 34 -2.44 -11.78 -6.20
C GLN A 34 -2.38 -10.28 -6.50
N LEU A 35 -1.99 -9.45 -5.53
CA LEU A 35 -1.76 -8.03 -5.76
C LEU A 35 -0.62 -7.80 -6.76
N ALA A 36 0.48 -8.55 -6.66
CA ALA A 36 1.58 -8.49 -7.62
C ALA A 36 1.11 -8.84 -9.03
N GLU A 37 0.32 -9.91 -9.20
CA GLU A 37 -0.26 -10.30 -10.47
C GLU A 37 -1.19 -9.22 -11.05
N LYS A 38 -2.06 -8.64 -10.22
CA LYS A 38 -2.98 -7.58 -10.62
C LYS A 38 -2.26 -6.29 -11.01
N LEU A 39 -1.19 -5.93 -10.30
CA LEU A 39 -0.34 -4.80 -10.63
C LEU A 39 0.42 -5.05 -11.94
N ALA A 40 0.92 -6.28 -12.16
CA ALA A 40 1.59 -6.64 -13.40
C ALA A 40 0.68 -6.52 -14.63
N ALA A 41 -0.63 -6.82 -14.48
CA ALA A 41 -1.62 -6.58 -15.54
C ALA A 41 -1.81 -5.09 -15.89
N MET A 42 -1.38 -4.18 -15.02
CA MET A 42 -1.35 -2.73 -15.24
C MET A 42 0.05 -2.22 -15.64
N ASP A 43 0.96 -3.10 -16.07
CA ASP A 43 2.36 -2.78 -16.39
C ASP A 43 3.19 -2.33 -15.15
N ILE A 44 2.73 -2.68 -13.94
CA ILE A 44 3.42 -2.39 -12.68
C ILE A 44 4.03 -3.68 -12.13
N HIS A 45 5.31 -3.87 -12.39
CA HIS A 45 6.02 -5.07 -11.97
C HIS A 45 6.54 -4.96 -10.54
N GLU A 46 5.83 -5.59 -9.61
CA GLU A 46 6.24 -5.75 -8.22
C GLU A 46 6.28 -7.24 -7.87
N THR A 47 7.21 -7.64 -7.01
CA THR A 47 7.22 -9.02 -6.46
C THR A 47 6.47 -9.04 -5.14
N GLU A 48 5.90 -10.20 -4.76
CA GLU A 48 5.25 -10.36 -3.45
C GLU A 48 6.17 -9.90 -2.29
N ARG A 49 7.45 -10.27 -2.34
CA ARG A 49 8.45 -9.87 -1.35
C ARG A 49 8.64 -8.34 -1.32
N ASN A 50 8.72 -7.70 -2.48
CA ASN A 50 8.86 -6.24 -2.57
C ASN A 50 7.61 -5.53 -2.03
N LEU A 51 6.42 -6.00 -2.40
CA LEU A 51 5.15 -5.47 -1.89
C LEU A 51 5.09 -5.58 -0.37
N ASN A 52 5.39 -6.76 0.19
CA ASN A 52 5.37 -6.95 1.64
C ASN A 52 6.35 -5.99 2.34
N ASN A 53 7.57 -5.85 1.81
CA ASN A 53 8.56 -4.93 2.38
C ASN A 53 8.15 -3.45 2.25
N LYS A 54 7.55 -3.06 1.11
CA LYS A 54 7.13 -1.69 0.82
C LYS A 54 5.93 -1.28 1.67
N ILE A 55 4.91 -2.14 1.72
CA ILE A 55 3.71 -1.93 2.52
C ILE A 55 4.03 -1.97 4.01
N SER A 56 4.86 -2.92 4.46
CA SER A 56 5.22 -3.01 5.88
C SER A 56 6.00 -1.79 6.40
N ARG A 57 6.83 -1.18 5.53
CA ARG A 57 7.54 0.08 5.83
C ARG A 57 6.65 1.32 5.81
N GLY A 58 5.51 1.32 5.12
CA GLY A 58 4.54 2.42 5.12
C GLY A 58 4.93 3.67 4.31
N GLY A 59 6.22 3.88 4.05
CA GLY A 59 6.72 4.99 3.21
C GLY A 59 6.57 4.75 1.70
N PHE A 60 5.37 4.43 1.22
CA PHE A 60 5.05 4.38 -0.21
C PHE A 60 4.36 5.66 -0.69
N SER A 61 4.44 5.94 -1.99
CA SER A 61 3.81 7.13 -2.56
C SER A 61 2.28 6.99 -2.61
N ALA A 62 1.58 8.12 -2.63
CA ALA A 62 0.13 8.13 -2.86
C ALA A 62 -0.24 7.50 -4.23
N ALA A 63 0.60 7.67 -5.25
CA ALA A 63 0.40 7.02 -6.55
C ALA A 63 0.39 5.50 -6.43
N PHE A 64 1.34 4.91 -5.68
CA PHE A 64 1.37 3.47 -5.43
C PHE A 64 0.14 2.99 -4.65
N LEU A 65 -0.33 3.76 -3.66
CA LEU A 65 -1.56 3.45 -2.95
C LEU A 65 -2.75 3.35 -3.92
N LEU A 66 -2.93 4.36 -4.79
CA LEU A 66 -4.03 4.39 -5.76
C LEU A 66 -3.91 3.26 -6.79
N GLN A 67 -2.69 2.94 -7.24
CA GLN A 67 -2.44 1.78 -8.10
C GLN A 67 -2.89 0.48 -7.45
N CYS A 68 -2.55 0.26 -6.17
CA CYS A 68 -3.00 -0.92 -5.44
C CYS A 68 -4.53 -0.95 -5.28
N LEU A 69 -5.16 0.17 -4.94
CA LEU A 69 -6.62 0.26 -4.79
C LEU A 69 -7.33 -0.03 -6.11
N ASN A 70 -6.84 0.53 -7.22
CA ASN A 70 -7.35 0.26 -8.56
C ASN A 70 -7.19 -1.22 -8.93
N ALA A 71 -6.01 -1.80 -8.69
CA ALA A 71 -5.71 -3.20 -8.99
C ALA A 71 -6.65 -4.18 -8.28
N ILE A 72 -7.09 -3.84 -7.06
CA ILE A 72 -8.04 -4.66 -6.28
C ILE A 72 -9.50 -4.25 -6.44
N GLY A 73 -9.81 -3.30 -7.33
CA GLY A 73 -11.16 -2.79 -7.55
C GLY A 73 -11.77 -2.14 -6.32
N SER A 74 -10.97 -1.42 -5.53
CA SER A 74 -11.45 -0.61 -4.41
C SER A 74 -11.70 0.83 -4.88
N GLU A 75 -12.96 1.25 -4.84
CA GLU A 75 -13.40 2.57 -5.26
C GLU A 75 -13.44 3.57 -4.10
N ASN A 76 -13.45 3.08 -2.85
CA ASN A 76 -13.64 3.87 -1.66
C ASN A 76 -12.62 3.48 -0.59
N LEU A 77 -11.96 4.49 -0.01
CA LEU A 77 -11.06 4.31 1.12
C LEU A 77 -11.59 5.08 2.33
N HIS A 78 -12.17 4.34 3.29
CA HIS A 78 -12.61 4.95 4.55
C HIS A 78 -11.42 5.19 5.47
N LEU A 79 -11.20 6.47 5.81
CA LEU A 79 -10.12 6.88 6.70
C LEU A 79 -10.50 6.78 8.18
N ARG A 80 -11.80 6.79 8.49
CA ARG A 80 -12.41 6.65 9.84
C ARG A 80 -13.81 6.06 9.69
#